data_AF-A0A7C2A3R8-F1
#
_entry.id   AF-A0A7C2A3R8-F1
#
_cell.length_a   1.000
_cell.length_b   1.000
_cell.length_c   1.000
_cell.angle_alpha   90.00
_cell.angle_beta   90.00
_cell.angle_gamma   90.00
#
_symmetry.space_group_name_H-M   'P 1'
#
loop_
_entity.id
_entity.type
_entity.pdbx_description
1 polymer ?
#
loop_
_entity_poly.entity_id
_entity_poly.type
_entity_poly.pdbx_seq_one_letter_code
_entity_poly.pdbx_strand_id
1 'polypeptide(L)'
;MAMEEIEKIAEKIGIRKKEIIPWGKYKAKVSLDIFRRIGKRKDGKLILVTTINPTFDGEGKTTITIGLAQALARLGKKVCLAIREPSIGPVMGIKGGGTGGGKCQVVPSTDINLHFTGDMHAISIAHNLLSALLDNHIFHGDKFHIDPRYIVWPRVMDMNDRNLRNVVVGLGGPKNGIPHQDRFSITAASEIMAILCLSKDMKELKKRIEKIIVAYSYDEKPVTAKKLRAVGAVASLLVDAIKPNLVQTTEGVPAFVHGGPFANIAHGTSSLISAKMGLKLADYFVTEAGFGTD
;
A
#
# COMPACT_ATOMS: atom_id res chain seq x y z
N MET A 1 -12.27 -2.74 25.99
CA MET A 1 -12.07 -4.20 25.91
C MET A 1 -10.62 -4.45 25.53
N ALA A 2 -10.01 -5.52 26.05
CA ALA A 2 -8.64 -5.89 25.70
C ALA A 2 -8.59 -6.47 24.28
N MET A 3 -7.46 -6.29 23.57
CA MET A 3 -7.25 -6.88 22.25
C MET A 3 -7.24 -8.42 22.34
N GLU A 4 -7.86 -9.08 21.38
CA GLU A 4 -7.80 -10.54 21.25
C GLU A 4 -6.56 -10.97 20.45
N GLU A 5 -6.04 -12.16 20.72
CA GLU A 5 -4.97 -12.73 19.91
C GLU A 5 -5.39 -12.87 18.44
N ILE A 6 -4.47 -12.58 17.52
CA ILE A 6 -4.79 -12.50 16.10
C ILE A 6 -5.32 -13.81 15.52
N GLU A 7 -4.96 -14.95 16.11
CA GLU A 7 -5.49 -16.27 15.76
C GLU A 7 -7.01 -16.35 15.97
N LYS A 8 -7.53 -15.80 17.08
CA LYS A 8 -8.96 -15.77 17.38
C LYS A 8 -9.71 -14.86 16.40
N ILE A 9 -9.11 -13.73 16.06
CA ILE A 9 -9.65 -12.80 15.06
C ILE A 9 -9.70 -13.45 13.67
N ALA A 10 -8.64 -14.16 13.27
CA ALA A 10 -8.59 -14.91 12.02
C ALA A 10 -9.70 -15.99 11.95
N GLU A 11 -9.95 -16.68 13.05
CA GLU A 11 -10.97 -17.74 13.15
C GLU A 11 -12.39 -17.20 12.90
N LYS A 12 -12.73 -15.99 13.38
CA LYS A 12 -14.04 -15.36 13.18
C LYS A 12 -14.46 -15.28 11.71
N ILE A 13 -13.50 -15.12 10.79
CA ILE A 13 -13.75 -15.12 9.35
C ILE A 13 -13.33 -16.40 8.63
N GLY A 14 -12.82 -17.40 9.36
CA GLY A 14 -12.46 -18.72 8.84
C GLY A 14 -11.11 -18.75 8.12
N ILE A 15 -10.18 -17.90 8.54
CA ILE A 15 -8.75 -17.99 8.20
C ILE A 15 -8.11 -18.99 9.17
N ARG A 16 -7.35 -19.95 8.64
CA ARG A 16 -6.71 -21.00 9.45
C ARG A 16 -5.38 -20.51 10.00
N LYS A 17 -4.96 -21.02 11.17
CA LYS A 17 -3.65 -20.71 11.79
C LYS A 17 -2.46 -20.85 10.83
N LYS A 18 -2.45 -21.89 9.97
CA LYS A 18 -1.39 -22.11 8.98
C LYS A 18 -1.39 -21.13 7.79
N GLU A 19 -2.43 -20.31 7.66
CA GLU A 19 -2.59 -19.33 6.59
C GLU A 19 -2.20 -17.92 7.05
N ILE A 20 -1.87 -17.73 8.34
CA ILE A 20 -1.38 -16.48 8.89
C ILE A 20 0.11 -16.58 9.23
N ILE A 21 0.80 -15.45 9.12
CA ILE A 21 2.18 -15.26 9.52
C ILE A 21 2.16 -14.21 10.63
N PRO A 22 2.23 -14.59 11.92
CA PRO A 22 2.13 -13.65 13.02
C PRO A 22 3.23 -12.59 13.03
N TRP A 23 2.86 -11.36 13.35
CA TRP A 23 3.75 -10.20 13.56
C TRP A 23 3.55 -9.67 14.98
N GLY A 24 3.98 -10.48 15.94
CA GLY A 24 3.59 -10.33 17.34
C GLY A 24 2.21 -10.94 17.61
N LYS A 25 1.59 -10.58 18.74
CA LYS A 25 0.35 -11.21 19.23
C LYS A 25 -0.93 -10.75 18.53
N TYR A 26 -0.94 -9.50 18.04
CA TYR A 26 -2.17 -8.79 17.65
C TYR A 26 -2.21 -8.39 16.17
N LYS A 27 -1.23 -8.81 15.37
CA LYS A 27 -1.15 -8.58 13.92
C LYS A 27 -0.62 -9.82 13.22
N ALA A 28 -1.03 -10.03 11.98
CA ALA A 28 -0.46 -11.07 11.13
C ALA A 28 -0.57 -10.69 9.65
N LYS A 29 0.33 -11.21 8.83
CA LYS A 29 0.13 -11.25 7.37
C LYS A 29 -0.69 -12.48 6.99
N VAL A 30 -1.55 -12.38 5.98
CA VAL A 30 -2.32 -13.53 5.48
C VAL A 30 -1.70 -14.04 4.18
N SER A 31 -1.33 -15.32 4.15
CA SER A 31 -0.75 -15.97 2.98
C SER A 31 -1.73 -15.98 1.80
N LEU A 32 -1.23 -15.68 0.60
CA LEU A 32 -2.02 -15.75 -0.63
C LEU A 32 -2.42 -17.19 -1.00
N ASP A 33 -1.79 -18.22 -0.42
CA ASP A 33 -2.17 -19.61 -0.64
C ASP A 33 -3.60 -19.91 -0.15
N ILE A 34 -4.16 -19.08 0.73
CA ILE A 34 -5.55 -19.17 1.17
C ILE A 34 -6.53 -19.20 -0.02
N PHE A 35 -6.21 -18.51 -1.12
CA PHE A 35 -7.04 -18.48 -2.32
C PHE A 35 -7.23 -19.85 -2.97
N ARG A 36 -6.34 -20.82 -2.74
CA ARG A 36 -6.56 -22.21 -3.20
C ARG A 36 -7.80 -22.83 -2.57
N ARG A 37 -8.10 -22.46 -1.32
CA ARG A 37 -9.25 -22.94 -0.55
C ARG A 37 -10.48 -22.07 -0.75
N ILE A 38 -10.32 -20.74 -0.69
CA ILE A 38 -11.46 -19.81 -0.68
C ILE A 38 -11.84 -19.30 -2.06
N GLY A 39 -11.01 -19.49 -3.08
CA GLY A 39 -11.17 -18.87 -4.39
C GLY A 39 -12.47 -19.25 -5.13
N LYS A 40 -13.02 -20.45 -4.87
CA LYS A 40 -14.29 -20.92 -5.44
C LYS A 40 -15.53 -20.54 -4.62
N ARG A 41 -15.37 -19.89 -3.47
CA ARG A 41 -16.51 -19.44 -2.66
C ARG A 41 -17.28 -18.34 -3.39
N LYS A 42 -18.59 -18.27 -3.16
CA LYS A 42 -19.39 -17.12 -3.60
C LYS A 42 -18.93 -15.88 -2.85
N ASP A 43 -18.89 -14.74 -3.54
CA ASP A 43 -18.59 -13.46 -2.88
C ASP A 43 -19.74 -13.05 -1.96
N GLY A 44 -19.38 -12.50 -0.81
CA GLY A 44 -20.28 -11.76 0.07
C GLY A 44 -20.71 -10.43 -0.52
N LYS A 45 -21.31 -9.58 0.31
CA LYS A 45 -21.76 -8.24 -0.07
C LYS A 45 -20.62 -7.24 0.12
N LEU A 46 -20.32 -6.49 -0.93
CA LEU A 46 -19.41 -5.34 -0.88
C LEU A 46 -20.18 -4.10 -0.42
N ILE A 47 -19.69 -3.44 0.63
CA ILE A 47 -20.18 -2.13 1.07
C ILE A 47 -19.03 -1.14 0.92
N LEU A 48 -19.21 -0.15 0.05
CA LEU A 48 -18.28 0.96 -0.11
C LEU A 48 -18.76 2.14 0.73
N VAL A 49 -17.90 2.61 1.63
CA VAL A 49 -18.10 3.84 2.39
C VAL A 49 -17.33 4.96 1.71
N THR A 50 -18.04 6.06 1.48
CA THR A 50 -17.52 7.27 0.86
C THR A 50 -18.09 8.48 1.60
N THR A 51 -17.74 9.69 1.18
CA THR A 51 -18.17 10.92 1.83
C THR A 51 -18.36 12.05 0.83
N ILE A 52 -18.86 13.19 1.30
CA ILE A 52 -18.93 14.44 0.54
C ILE A 52 -17.52 14.98 0.28
N ASN A 53 -17.41 16.08 -0.47
CA ASN A 53 -16.13 16.78 -0.61
C ASN A 53 -15.59 17.15 0.79
N PRO A 54 -14.33 16.80 1.11
CA PRO A 54 -13.78 17.06 2.44
C PRO A 54 -13.78 18.55 2.80
N THR A 55 -14.11 18.84 4.04
CA THR A 55 -14.16 20.17 4.66
C THR A 55 -13.20 20.25 5.85
N PHE A 56 -12.96 21.46 6.36
CA PHE A 56 -12.11 21.67 7.53
C PHE A 56 -12.65 21.00 8.80
N ASP A 57 -13.96 20.81 8.90
CA ASP A 57 -14.63 20.24 10.07
C ASP A 57 -14.43 18.73 10.20
N GLY A 58 -14.13 18.04 9.09
CA GLY A 58 -13.82 16.61 9.03
C GLY A 58 -15.07 15.71 9.06
N GLU A 59 -15.15 14.79 8.09
CA GLU A 59 -16.38 14.01 7.87
C GLU A 59 -16.39 12.66 8.59
N GLY A 60 -15.25 12.23 9.16
CA GLY A 60 -15.17 10.99 9.93
C GLY A 60 -15.40 9.70 9.12
N LYS A 61 -15.16 9.70 7.80
CA LYS A 61 -15.39 8.54 6.91
C LYS A 61 -14.86 7.22 7.47
N THR A 62 -13.58 7.17 7.88
CA THR A 62 -12.97 5.94 8.40
C THR A 62 -13.59 5.49 9.72
N THR A 63 -14.02 6.43 10.57
CA THR A 63 -14.80 6.13 11.78
C THR A 63 -16.13 5.46 11.44
N ILE A 64 -16.82 5.92 10.38
CA ILE A 64 -18.06 5.31 9.89
C ILE A 64 -17.80 3.92 9.29
N THR A 65 -16.75 3.74 8.49
CA THR A 65 -16.33 2.44 7.94
C THR A 65 -16.18 1.40 9.06
N ILE A 66 -15.48 1.78 10.11
CA ILE A 66 -15.21 0.91 11.26
C ILE A 66 -16.47 0.69 12.10
N GLY A 67 -17.22 1.75 12.40
CA GLY A 67 -18.45 1.69 13.17
C GLY A 67 -19.53 0.84 12.51
N LEU A 68 -19.66 0.92 11.18
CA LEU A 68 -20.59 0.09 10.40
C LEU A 68 -20.25 -1.40 10.51
N ALA A 69 -18.96 -1.74 10.41
CA ALA A 69 -18.52 -3.12 10.57
C ALA A 69 -18.76 -3.63 12.01
N GLN A 70 -18.51 -2.82 13.03
CA GLN A 70 -18.85 -3.14 14.43
C GLN A 70 -20.36 -3.35 14.61
N ALA A 71 -21.19 -2.48 14.04
CA ALA A 71 -22.64 -2.62 14.09
C ALA A 71 -23.13 -3.93 13.41
N LEU A 72 -22.61 -4.26 12.23
CA LEU A 72 -22.93 -5.51 11.54
C LEU A 72 -22.54 -6.74 12.37
N ALA A 73 -21.38 -6.70 13.02
CA ALA A 73 -20.94 -7.78 13.90
C ALA A 73 -21.88 -7.95 15.10
N ARG A 74 -22.32 -6.86 15.73
CA ARG A 74 -23.31 -6.87 16.82
C ARG A 74 -24.66 -7.43 16.39
N LEU A 75 -25.03 -7.26 15.13
CA LEU A 75 -26.23 -7.87 14.52
C LEU A 75 -26.03 -9.34 14.13
N GLY A 76 -24.93 -9.97 14.57
CA GLY A 76 -24.61 -11.36 14.30
C GLY A 76 -24.21 -11.64 12.85
N LYS A 77 -23.85 -10.62 12.07
CA LYS A 77 -23.38 -10.81 10.69
C LYS A 77 -21.89 -11.12 10.68
N LYS A 78 -21.49 -12.09 9.85
CA LYS A 78 -20.08 -12.36 9.60
C LYS A 78 -19.49 -11.26 8.72
N VAL A 79 -18.72 -10.35 9.32
CA VAL A 79 -18.22 -9.14 8.67
C VAL A 79 -16.71 -8.99 8.85
N CYS A 80 -16.07 -8.43 7.83
CA CYS A 80 -14.74 -7.85 7.96
C CYS A 80 -14.67 -6.53 7.20
N LEU A 81 -13.65 -5.73 7.49
CA LEU A 81 -13.41 -4.48 6.79
C LEU A 81 -12.00 -4.39 6.20
N ALA A 82 -11.79 -3.45 5.29
CA ALA A 82 -10.46 -3.03 4.88
C ALA A 82 -10.32 -1.50 4.86
N ILE A 83 -9.21 -1.02 5.43
CA ILE A 83 -8.77 0.37 5.36
C ILE A 83 -7.35 0.43 4.80
N ARG A 84 -6.91 1.65 4.48
CA ARG A 84 -5.56 1.91 3.98
C ARG A 84 -4.56 1.99 5.13
N GLU A 85 -3.34 1.55 4.87
CA GLU A 85 -2.20 1.85 5.75
C GLU A 85 -1.85 3.34 5.65
N PRO A 86 -1.79 4.06 6.78
CA PRO A 86 -1.37 5.45 6.76
C PRO A 86 0.15 5.57 6.50
N SER A 87 0.55 6.63 5.80
CA SER A 87 1.96 7.02 5.68
C SER A 87 2.47 7.58 7.01
N ILE A 88 3.71 7.25 7.39
CA ILE A 88 4.30 7.70 8.67
C ILE A 88 4.62 9.20 8.64
N GLY A 89 4.96 9.77 7.48
CA GLY A 89 5.27 11.19 7.33
C GLY A 89 4.17 12.12 7.86
N PRO A 90 2.91 12.01 7.40
CA PRO A 90 1.78 12.78 7.90
C PRO A 90 1.47 12.54 9.37
N VAL A 91 1.60 11.29 9.86
CA VAL A 91 1.37 10.93 11.26
C VAL A 91 2.32 11.68 12.19
N MET A 92 3.60 11.81 11.79
CA MET A 92 4.60 12.55 12.56
C MET A 92 4.48 14.07 12.45
N GLY A 93 3.54 14.56 11.63
CA GLY A 93 3.24 15.97 11.44
C GLY A 93 1.95 16.39 12.15
N ILE A 94 1.00 16.94 11.38
CA ILE A 94 -0.27 17.50 11.89
C ILE A 94 -1.42 16.47 11.79
N LYS A 95 -1.27 15.42 10.98
CA LYS A 95 -2.39 14.54 10.66
C LYS A 95 -2.58 13.51 11.78
N GLY A 96 -3.79 13.45 12.34
CA GLY A 96 -4.20 12.39 13.26
C GLY A 96 -4.14 11.00 12.62
N GLY A 97 -4.17 9.96 13.47
CA GLY A 97 -4.00 8.57 13.04
C GLY A 97 -5.02 8.08 12.01
N GLY A 98 -4.59 7.22 11.09
CA GLY A 98 -5.41 6.70 9.98
C GLY A 98 -6.35 5.54 10.36
N THR A 99 -6.62 5.34 11.65
CA THR A 99 -7.24 4.12 12.19
C THR A 99 -8.65 4.34 12.75
N GLY A 100 -9.30 5.46 12.42
CA GLY A 100 -10.62 5.83 12.94
C GLY A 100 -10.56 6.66 14.24
N GLY A 101 -11.69 6.80 14.93
CA GLY A 101 -11.83 7.69 16.07
C GLY A 101 -12.77 7.19 17.16
N GLY A 102 -12.55 7.66 18.40
CA GLY A 102 -13.38 7.32 19.56
C GLY A 102 -13.40 5.81 19.82
N LYS A 103 -14.61 5.23 19.95
CA LYS A 103 -14.79 3.78 20.15
C LYS A 103 -14.75 2.97 18.85
N CYS A 104 -14.66 3.61 17.69
CA CYS A 104 -14.64 2.97 16.38
C CYS A 104 -13.24 3.09 15.78
N GLN A 105 -12.32 2.25 16.26
CA GLN A 105 -10.92 2.25 15.87
C GLN A 105 -10.41 0.87 15.48
N VAL A 106 -9.45 0.82 14.55
CA VAL A 106 -8.62 -0.35 14.28
C VAL A 106 -7.38 -0.33 15.18
N VAL A 107 -7.04 -1.47 15.77
CA VAL A 107 -5.99 -1.62 16.78
C VAL A 107 -5.06 -2.80 16.45
N PRO A 108 -3.77 -2.77 16.82
CA PRO A 108 -3.07 -1.72 17.59
C PRO A 108 -2.75 -0.47 16.77
N SER A 109 -3.30 0.69 17.18
CA SER A 109 -3.21 1.95 16.43
C SER A 109 -1.77 2.47 16.32
N THR A 110 -0.98 2.33 17.39
CA THR A 110 0.43 2.78 17.40
C THR A 110 1.26 2.05 16.34
N ASP A 111 1.14 0.72 16.25
CA ASP A 111 1.86 -0.06 15.23
C ASP A 111 1.43 0.38 13.82
N ILE A 112 0.12 0.51 13.57
CA ILE A 112 -0.43 0.85 12.25
C ILE A 112 0.03 2.23 11.78
N ASN A 113 0.17 3.20 12.69
CA ASN A 113 0.58 4.56 12.36
C ASN A 113 2.11 4.73 12.23
N LEU A 114 2.90 3.71 12.59
CA LEU A 114 4.36 3.75 12.53
C LEU A 114 4.90 2.79 11.46
N HIS A 115 5.63 1.75 11.85
CA HIS A 115 6.27 0.82 10.92
C HIS A 115 5.37 -0.35 10.50
N PHE A 116 4.29 -0.57 11.26
CA PHE A 116 3.34 -1.65 11.10
C PHE A 116 3.97 -3.03 10.83
N THR A 117 3.91 -3.50 9.59
CA THR A 117 4.53 -4.76 9.13
C THR A 117 5.63 -4.54 8.09
N GLY A 118 6.03 -3.29 7.87
CA GLY A 118 7.10 -2.90 6.96
C GLY A 118 6.71 -2.74 5.50
N ASP A 119 5.41 -2.71 5.16
CA ASP A 119 4.95 -2.62 3.77
C ASP A 119 5.39 -1.32 3.10
N MET A 120 5.25 -0.19 3.79
CA MET A 120 5.72 1.10 3.28
C MET A 120 7.26 1.13 3.09
N HIS A 121 8.01 0.44 3.97
CA HIS A 121 9.47 0.32 3.83
C HIS A 121 9.83 -0.50 2.59
N ALA A 122 9.18 -1.65 2.40
CA ALA A 122 9.37 -2.50 1.24
C ALA A 122 9.07 -1.76 -0.08
N ILE A 123 7.99 -0.98 -0.11
CA ILE A 123 7.63 -0.13 -1.26
C ILE A 123 8.68 0.96 -1.50
N SER A 124 9.17 1.61 -0.44
CA SER A 124 10.21 2.64 -0.54
C SER A 124 11.49 2.08 -1.14
N ILE A 125 11.96 0.94 -0.63
CA ILE A 125 13.18 0.27 -1.11
C ILE A 125 13.00 -0.21 -2.55
N ALA A 126 11.85 -0.82 -2.87
CA ALA A 126 11.56 -1.30 -4.22
C ALA A 126 11.52 -0.16 -5.26
N HIS A 127 10.95 0.99 -4.89
CA HIS A 127 10.92 2.17 -5.74
C HIS A 127 12.33 2.75 -5.95
N ASN A 128 13.08 2.95 -4.86
CA ASN A 128 14.41 3.55 -4.92
C ASN A 128 15.44 2.62 -5.57
N LEU A 129 15.28 1.29 -5.51
CA LEU A 129 16.07 0.35 -6.28
C LEU A 129 15.92 0.62 -7.79
N LEU A 130 14.71 0.90 -8.27
CA LEU A 130 14.48 1.20 -9.68
C LEU A 130 15.16 2.52 -10.08
N SER A 131 15.10 3.56 -9.24
CA SER A 131 15.82 4.82 -9.46
C SER A 131 17.35 4.60 -9.47
N ALA A 132 17.87 3.79 -8.55
CA ALA A 132 19.30 3.46 -8.50
C ALA A 132 19.78 2.66 -9.73
N LEU A 133 18.97 1.70 -10.20
CA LEU A 133 19.30 0.92 -11.40
C LEU A 133 19.27 1.78 -12.67
N LEU A 134 18.36 2.75 -12.74
CA LEU A 134 18.31 3.73 -13.83
C LEU A 134 19.60 4.56 -13.88
N ASP A 135 19.99 5.19 -12.77
CA ASP A 135 21.21 6.00 -12.72
C ASP A 135 22.47 5.17 -12.97
N ASN A 136 22.52 3.95 -12.44
CA ASN A 136 23.62 3.02 -12.68
C ASN A 136 23.72 2.63 -14.17
N HIS A 137 22.60 2.44 -14.85
CA HIS A 137 22.58 2.18 -16.29
C HIS A 137 23.12 3.36 -17.09
N ILE A 138 22.73 4.59 -16.73
CA ILE A 138 23.24 5.81 -17.36
C ILE A 138 24.76 5.92 -17.15
N PHE A 139 25.21 5.72 -15.92
CA PHE A 139 26.63 5.79 -15.54
C PHE A 139 27.51 4.78 -16.29
N HIS A 140 27.04 3.55 -16.50
CA HIS A 140 27.80 2.48 -17.16
C HIS A 140 27.67 2.44 -18.70
N GLY A 141 27.43 3.59 -19.32
CA GLY A 141 27.50 3.76 -20.77
C GLY A 141 26.15 3.78 -21.48
N ASP A 142 25.05 3.99 -20.74
CA ASP A 142 23.72 4.35 -21.25
C ASP A 142 23.31 3.73 -22.60
N LYS A 143 23.17 2.41 -22.63
CA LYS A 143 22.82 1.68 -23.87
C LYS A 143 21.44 2.05 -24.44
N PHE A 144 20.62 2.80 -23.71
CA PHE A 144 19.27 3.18 -24.11
C PHE A 144 19.19 4.66 -24.53
N HIS A 145 20.33 5.38 -24.56
CA HIS A 145 20.41 6.79 -24.92
C HIS A 145 19.38 7.64 -24.15
N ILE A 146 19.27 7.40 -22.84
CA ILE A 146 18.38 8.08 -21.92
C ILE A 146 18.76 9.56 -21.87
N ASP A 147 17.78 10.43 -22.03
CA ASP A 147 17.96 11.85 -21.77
C ASP A 147 17.76 12.11 -20.26
N PRO A 148 18.80 12.51 -19.50
CA PRO A 148 18.67 12.75 -18.06
C PRO A 148 17.66 13.84 -17.69
N ARG A 149 17.26 14.68 -18.66
CA ARG A 149 16.22 15.71 -18.50
C ARG A 149 14.81 15.14 -18.55
N TYR A 150 14.64 13.94 -19.11
CA TYR A 150 13.35 13.24 -19.26
C TYR A 150 13.30 11.95 -18.44
N ILE A 151 13.94 11.95 -17.28
CA ILE A 151 13.69 10.96 -16.22
C ILE A 151 12.36 11.32 -15.56
N VAL A 152 11.40 10.38 -15.60
CA VAL A 152 10.06 10.57 -15.03
C VAL A 152 9.84 9.79 -13.74
N TRP A 153 10.78 8.91 -13.40
CA TRP A 153 10.77 8.12 -12.17
C TRP A 153 11.53 8.84 -11.06
N PRO A 154 10.84 9.40 -10.06
CA PRO A 154 11.50 10.11 -8.96
C PRO A 154 12.16 9.12 -7.98
N ARG A 155 12.61 9.65 -6.85
CA ARG A 155 12.86 8.85 -5.64
C ARG A 155 11.71 9.01 -4.65
N VAL A 156 11.66 8.16 -3.62
CA VAL A 156 10.67 8.27 -2.54
C VAL A 156 11.26 8.17 -1.15
N MET A 157 10.61 8.85 -0.22
CA MET A 157 10.85 8.74 1.22
C MET A 157 9.54 8.97 1.95
N ASP A 158 9.21 8.13 2.95
CA ASP A 158 7.95 8.27 3.68
C ASP A 158 8.03 9.32 4.80
N MET A 159 8.56 10.51 4.49
CA MET A 159 8.69 11.64 5.41
C MET A 159 8.19 12.91 4.74
N ASN A 160 7.66 13.82 5.55
CA ASN A 160 7.24 15.15 5.09
C ASN A 160 8.46 16.09 4.97
N ASP A 161 9.34 15.83 4.00
CA ASP A 161 10.50 16.67 3.74
C ASP A 161 10.30 17.53 2.48
N ARG A 162 10.08 18.82 2.68
CA ARG A 162 9.87 19.77 1.57
C ARG A 162 11.15 20.11 0.82
N ASN A 163 12.31 19.96 1.44
CA ASN A 163 13.59 20.35 0.84
C ASN A 163 14.02 19.39 -0.27
N LEU A 164 13.49 18.15 -0.24
CA LEU A 164 13.78 17.13 -1.27
C LEU A 164 12.84 17.22 -2.49
N ARG A 165 11.96 18.22 -2.58
CA ARG A 165 11.02 18.37 -3.72
C ARG A 165 11.71 18.66 -5.05
N ASN A 166 12.85 19.35 -5.01
CA ASN A 166 13.68 19.62 -6.19
C ASN A 166 15.14 19.51 -5.76
N VAL A 167 15.87 18.56 -6.33
CA VAL A 167 17.27 18.31 -5.99
C VAL A 167 18.09 18.14 -7.26
N VAL A 168 19.42 18.26 -7.13
CA VAL A 168 20.38 17.83 -8.15
C VAL A 168 21.18 16.67 -7.55
N VAL A 169 21.19 15.54 -8.25
CA VAL A 169 21.91 14.32 -7.83
C VAL A 169 23.09 14.05 -8.76
N GLY A 170 23.94 13.06 -8.42
CA GLY A 170 25.07 12.66 -9.28
C GLY A 170 26.23 13.66 -9.34
N LEU A 171 26.35 14.54 -8.33
CA LEU A 171 27.46 15.49 -8.19
C LEU A 171 28.71 14.81 -7.62
N GLY A 172 29.84 15.54 -7.59
CA GLY A 172 31.09 15.06 -6.98
C GLY A 172 32.11 14.49 -7.96
N GLY A 173 31.91 14.66 -9.27
CA GLY A 173 32.88 14.31 -10.31
C GLY A 173 32.67 12.93 -10.95
N PRO A 174 33.56 12.50 -11.87
CA PRO A 174 33.30 11.41 -12.81
C PRO A 174 33.07 10.01 -12.21
N LYS A 175 33.36 9.81 -10.92
CA LYS A 175 33.15 8.53 -10.23
C LYS A 175 31.81 8.45 -9.47
N ASN A 176 31.07 9.56 -9.40
CA ASN A 176 29.94 9.73 -8.48
C ASN A 176 28.57 9.87 -9.17
N GLY A 177 28.52 9.68 -10.50
CA GLY A 177 27.29 9.69 -11.29
C GLY A 177 27.27 10.75 -12.38
N ILE A 178 26.11 10.91 -13.01
CA ILE A 178 25.84 11.93 -14.04
C ILE A 178 24.89 12.98 -13.44
N PRO A 179 25.30 14.26 -13.34
CA PRO A 179 24.46 15.31 -12.79
C PRO A 179 23.13 15.47 -13.53
N HIS A 180 22.01 15.42 -12.79
CA HIS A 180 20.68 15.71 -13.32
C HIS A 180 19.73 16.18 -12.22
N GLN A 181 18.61 16.80 -12.62
CA GLN A 181 17.54 17.19 -11.71
C GLN A 181 16.69 15.98 -11.32
N ASP A 182 16.35 15.88 -10.05
CA ASP A 182 15.46 14.85 -9.52
C ASP A 182 14.56 15.42 -8.42
N ARG A 183 13.65 14.60 -7.90
CA ARG A 183 12.75 14.93 -6.80
C ARG A 183 12.45 13.71 -5.94
N PHE A 184 12.08 13.97 -4.69
CA PHE A 184 11.50 12.97 -3.81
C PHE A 184 9.99 13.17 -3.70
N SER A 185 9.25 12.07 -3.81
CA SER A 185 7.83 12.01 -3.45
C SER A 185 7.65 11.23 -2.16
N ILE A 186 6.52 11.44 -1.48
CA ILE A 186 6.19 10.59 -0.34
C ILE A 186 5.90 9.16 -0.81
N THR A 187 6.24 8.12 -0.05
CA THR A 187 6.16 6.73 -0.52
C THR A 187 4.75 6.32 -0.95
N ALA A 188 3.71 6.81 -0.28
CA ALA A 188 2.31 6.58 -0.68
C ALA A 188 1.95 7.10 -2.08
N ALA A 189 2.74 8.01 -2.66
CA ALA A 189 2.60 8.53 -4.02
C ALA A 189 3.28 7.65 -5.09
N SER A 190 4.04 6.62 -4.68
CA SER A 190 4.77 5.73 -5.58
C SER A 190 3.83 4.95 -6.52
N GLU A 191 4.20 4.81 -7.79
CA GLU A 191 3.49 3.90 -8.71
C GLU A 191 3.59 2.44 -8.23
N ILE A 192 4.66 2.06 -7.51
CA ILE A 192 4.77 0.73 -6.88
C ILE A 192 3.64 0.52 -5.86
N MET A 193 3.27 1.55 -5.09
CA MET A 193 2.13 1.49 -4.16
C MET A 193 0.82 1.24 -4.93
N ALA A 194 0.58 1.99 -6.01
CA ALA A 194 -0.60 1.81 -6.84
C ALA A 194 -0.64 0.40 -7.48
N ILE A 195 0.49 -0.08 -8.00
CA ILE A 195 0.63 -1.42 -8.58
C ILE A 195 0.37 -2.51 -7.54
N LEU A 196 0.90 -2.39 -6.32
CA LEU A 196 0.63 -3.32 -5.23
C LEU A 196 -0.86 -3.36 -4.89
N CYS A 197 -1.51 -2.20 -4.83
CA CYS A 197 -2.94 -2.12 -4.53
C CYS A 197 -3.83 -2.71 -5.62
N LEU A 198 -3.43 -2.64 -6.90
CA LEU A 198 -4.21 -3.13 -8.03
C LEU A 198 -3.89 -4.57 -8.47
N SER A 199 -2.82 -5.17 -7.94
CA SER A 199 -2.41 -6.52 -8.31
C SER A 199 -3.22 -7.57 -7.58
N LYS A 200 -3.63 -8.66 -8.26
CA LYS A 200 -4.31 -9.79 -7.60
C LYS A 200 -3.37 -10.88 -7.08
N ASP A 201 -2.14 -10.92 -7.60
CA ASP A 201 -1.12 -11.90 -7.29
C ASP A 201 0.27 -11.38 -7.71
N MET A 202 1.33 -12.11 -7.33
CA MET A 202 2.72 -11.77 -7.65
C MET A 202 3.01 -11.80 -9.17
N LYS A 203 2.28 -12.61 -9.95
CA LYS A 203 2.45 -12.68 -11.41
C LYS A 203 1.92 -11.40 -12.06
N GLU A 204 0.78 -10.90 -11.62
CA GLU A 204 0.23 -9.63 -12.07
C GLU A 204 1.08 -8.44 -11.60
N LEU A 205 1.58 -8.47 -10.36
CA LEU A 205 2.51 -7.47 -9.84
C LEU A 205 3.73 -7.30 -10.77
N LYS A 206 4.39 -8.41 -11.11
CA LYS A 206 5.54 -8.41 -12.05
C LYS A 206 5.17 -7.86 -13.42
N LYS A 207 4.03 -8.28 -13.98
CA LYS A 207 3.55 -7.79 -15.29
C LYS A 207 3.26 -6.29 -15.30
N ARG A 208 2.83 -5.72 -14.17
CA ARG A 208 2.60 -4.28 -14.03
C ARG A 208 3.93 -3.55 -13.89
N ILE A 209 4.85 -4.06 -13.06
CA ILE A 209 6.21 -3.52 -12.92
C ILE A 209 6.94 -3.49 -14.28
N GLU A 210 6.80 -4.52 -15.12
CA GLU A 210 7.39 -4.55 -16.48
C GLU A 210 7.04 -3.33 -17.34
N LYS A 211 5.87 -2.72 -17.10
CA LYS A 211 5.31 -1.64 -17.91
C LYS A 211 5.61 -0.25 -17.38
N ILE A 212 6.21 -0.13 -16.20
CA ILE A 212 6.61 1.16 -15.62
C ILE A 212 7.56 1.83 -16.59
N ILE A 213 7.23 3.06 -17.01
CA ILE A 213 8.12 3.93 -17.78
C ILE A 213 8.94 4.73 -16.78
N VAL A 214 10.26 4.69 -16.91
CA VAL A 214 11.18 5.36 -15.97
C VAL A 214 11.83 6.60 -16.55
N ALA A 215 12.03 6.63 -17.87
CA ALA A 215 12.64 7.74 -18.58
C ALA A 215 12.30 7.66 -20.08
N TYR A 216 12.69 8.68 -20.82
CA TYR A 216 12.67 8.71 -22.28
C TYR A 216 14.09 8.88 -22.82
N SER A 217 14.35 8.30 -24.00
CA SER A 217 15.60 8.55 -24.73
C SER A 217 15.61 9.93 -25.36
N TYR A 218 16.77 10.36 -25.90
CA TYR A 218 16.85 11.54 -26.76
C TYR A 218 15.92 11.47 -27.99
N ASP A 219 15.63 10.26 -28.50
CA ASP A 219 14.63 10.03 -29.56
C ASP A 219 13.16 9.95 -29.04
N GLU A 220 12.89 10.36 -27.80
CA GLU A 220 11.56 10.27 -27.15
C GLU A 220 11.00 8.84 -27.02
N LYS A 221 11.84 7.81 -27.10
CA LYS A 221 11.40 6.41 -26.93
C LYS A 221 11.31 6.09 -25.44
N PRO A 222 10.21 5.46 -24.98
CA PRO A 222 10.06 5.12 -23.57
C PRO A 222 11.05 4.04 -23.14
N VAL A 223 11.69 4.25 -21.99
CA VAL A 223 12.52 3.27 -21.30
C VAL A 223 11.73 2.72 -20.12
N THR A 224 11.57 1.40 -20.07
CA THR A 224 10.76 0.74 -19.04
C THR A 224 11.61 -0.01 -18.03
N ALA A 225 11.05 -0.31 -16.85
CA ALA A 225 11.71 -1.17 -15.85
C ALA A 225 12.09 -2.55 -16.40
N LYS A 226 11.35 -3.07 -17.40
CA LYS A 226 11.71 -4.29 -18.13
C LYS A 226 13.00 -4.13 -18.93
N LYS A 227 13.18 -3.00 -19.64
CA LYS A 227 14.42 -2.73 -20.39
C LYS A 227 15.63 -2.66 -19.45
N LEU A 228 15.47 -2.10 -18.26
CA LEU A 228 16.48 -2.07 -17.19
C LEU A 228 16.69 -3.42 -16.48
N ARG A 229 15.97 -4.49 -16.85
CA ARG A 229 16.02 -5.81 -16.19
C ARG A 229 15.74 -5.76 -14.67
N ALA A 230 15.00 -4.75 -14.20
CA ALA A 230 14.76 -4.50 -12.78
C ALA A 230 13.63 -5.34 -12.15
N VAL A 231 12.73 -5.89 -12.97
CA VAL A 231 11.44 -6.48 -12.56
C VAL A 231 11.59 -7.54 -11.47
N GLY A 232 12.54 -8.47 -11.64
CA GLY A 232 12.76 -9.55 -10.68
C GLY A 232 13.16 -9.04 -9.30
N ALA A 233 14.13 -8.12 -9.27
CA ALA A 233 14.68 -7.55 -8.04
C ALA A 233 13.66 -6.65 -7.31
N VAL A 234 12.93 -5.81 -8.06
CA VAL A 234 11.85 -4.98 -7.50
C VAL A 234 10.74 -5.87 -6.90
N ALA A 235 10.32 -6.92 -7.63
CA ALA A 235 9.28 -7.82 -7.14
C ALA A 235 9.72 -8.65 -5.94
N SER A 236 11.00 -9.04 -5.83
CA SER A 236 11.49 -9.80 -4.67
C SER A 236 11.40 -9.01 -3.36
N LEU A 237 11.55 -7.68 -3.42
CA LEU A 237 11.42 -6.81 -2.26
C LEU A 237 9.96 -6.69 -1.77
N LEU A 238 8.99 -7.09 -2.59
CA LEU A 238 7.56 -6.96 -2.30
C LEU A 238 6.90 -8.31 -1.94
N VAL A 239 7.68 -9.38 -1.79
CA VAL A 239 7.17 -10.75 -1.55
C VAL A 239 6.34 -10.86 -0.27
N ASP A 240 6.75 -10.16 0.79
CA ASP A 240 5.97 -10.09 2.03
C ASP A 240 4.95 -8.96 2.01
N ALA A 241 5.30 -7.83 1.39
CA ALA A 241 4.43 -6.65 1.33
C ALA A 241 3.15 -6.85 0.52
N ILE A 242 3.11 -7.81 -0.42
CA ILE A 242 1.88 -8.14 -1.17
C ILE A 242 0.81 -8.85 -0.31
N LYS A 243 1.19 -9.39 0.85
CA LYS A 243 0.30 -10.17 1.73
C LYS A 243 -0.49 -9.21 2.63
N PRO A 244 -1.84 -9.25 2.61
CA PRO A 244 -2.67 -8.40 3.47
C PRO A 244 -2.36 -8.55 4.95
N ASN A 245 -2.40 -7.44 5.69
CA ASN A 245 -2.23 -7.45 7.14
C ASN A 245 -3.59 -7.55 7.81
N LEU A 246 -3.76 -8.57 8.63
CA LEU A 246 -4.91 -8.79 9.50
C LEU A 246 -4.62 -8.17 10.88
N VAL A 247 -5.57 -7.38 11.34
CA VAL A 247 -5.68 -6.79 12.68
C VAL A 247 -7.15 -6.82 13.11
N GLN A 248 -7.55 -6.03 14.11
CA GLN A 248 -8.91 -6.03 14.64
C GLN A 248 -9.41 -4.62 14.97
N THR A 249 -10.72 -4.45 15.07
CA THR A 249 -11.31 -3.26 15.69
C THR A 249 -11.24 -3.34 17.22
N THR A 250 -11.54 -2.24 17.91
CA THR A 250 -11.77 -2.18 19.37
C THR A 250 -12.80 -3.19 19.90
N GLU A 251 -13.73 -3.64 19.06
CA GLU A 251 -14.71 -4.70 19.36
C GLU A 251 -14.37 -6.07 18.72
N GLY A 252 -13.12 -6.28 18.30
CA GLY A 252 -12.67 -7.59 17.81
C GLY A 252 -13.23 -7.99 16.45
N VAL A 253 -13.69 -7.03 15.62
CA VAL A 253 -14.06 -7.29 14.22
C VAL A 253 -12.79 -7.42 13.38
N PRO A 254 -12.64 -8.47 12.55
CA PRO A 254 -11.48 -8.63 11.68
C PRO A 254 -11.33 -7.48 10.68
N ALA A 255 -10.13 -6.90 10.61
CA ALA A 255 -9.83 -5.76 9.76
C ALA A 255 -8.55 -6.00 8.95
N PHE A 256 -8.60 -5.74 7.65
CA PHE A 256 -7.44 -5.67 6.79
C PHE A 256 -6.91 -4.23 6.72
N VAL A 257 -5.61 -4.05 6.91
CA VAL A 257 -4.93 -2.76 6.70
C VAL A 257 -3.83 -3.00 5.68
N HIS A 258 -4.03 -2.61 4.42
CA HIS A 258 -3.10 -3.00 3.38
C HIS A 258 -3.20 -2.12 2.14
N GLY A 259 -2.05 -1.60 1.73
CA GLY A 259 -1.96 -0.58 0.68
C GLY A 259 -2.46 0.78 1.17
N GLY A 260 -1.94 1.85 0.58
CA GLY A 260 -2.29 3.22 0.93
C GLY A 260 -1.91 4.21 -0.16
N PRO A 261 -2.43 4.06 -1.40
CA PRO A 261 -2.13 4.97 -2.47
C PRO A 261 -2.84 6.31 -2.22
N PHE A 262 -2.26 7.36 -2.80
CA PHE A 262 -2.95 8.64 -2.93
C PHE A 262 -4.25 8.50 -3.71
N ALA A 263 -5.17 9.44 -3.48
CA ALA A 263 -6.50 9.44 -4.10
C ALA A 263 -6.67 10.53 -5.19
N ASN A 264 -5.63 11.33 -5.45
CA ASN A 264 -5.61 12.34 -6.52
C ASN A 264 -4.80 11.87 -7.73
N ILE A 265 -3.59 11.35 -7.51
CA ILE A 265 -2.70 10.81 -8.55
C ILE A 265 -2.84 9.29 -8.72
N ALA A 266 -3.65 8.66 -7.86
CA ALA A 266 -3.95 7.24 -7.88
C ALA A 266 -5.39 7.03 -7.35
N HIS A 267 -5.81 5.76 -7.24
CA HIS A 267 -7.21 5.38 -7.03
C HIS A 267 -7.69 5.42 -5.56
N GLY A 268 -6.80 5.67 -4.59
CA GLY A 268 -7.21 5.97 -3.22
C GLY A 268 -7.88 4.85 -2.41
N THR A 269 -7.78 3.57 -2.77
CA THR A 269 -8.37 2.46 -1.99
C THR A 269 -7.32 1.57 -1.33
N SER A 270 -7.72 0.73 -0.38
CA SER A 270 -6.90 -0.41 0.06
C SER A 270 -6.72 -1.43 -1.07
N SER A 271 -5.86 -2.43 -0.90
CA SER A 271 -5.56 -3.37 -1.99
C SER A 271 -6.76 -4.24 -2.43
N LEU A 272 -6.73 -4.58 -3.72
CA LEU A 272 -7.63 -5.54 -4.36
C LEU A 272 -7.52 -6.94 -3.73
N ILE A 273 -6.35 -7.32 -3.23
CA ILE A 273 -6.14 -8.61 -2.57
C ILE A 273 -6.97 -8.67 -1.27
N SER A 274 -6.93 -7.62 -0.46
CA SER A 274 -7.75 -7.53 0.76
C SER A 274 -9.24 -7.60 0.43
N ALA A 275 -9.68 -6.89 -0.62
CA ALA A 275 -11.08 -6.94 -1.06
C ALA A 275 -11.51 -8.33 -1.52
N LYS A 276 -10.72 -8.99 -2.38
CA LYS A 276 -11.01 -10.36 -2.84
C LYS A 276 -10.99 -11.35 -1.69
N MET A 277 -10.07 -11.19 -0.74
CA MET A 277 -9.97 -12.08 0.42
C MET A 277 -11.18 -11.89 1.35
N GLY A 278 -11.52 -10.65 1.70
CA GLY A 278 -12.67 -10.32 2.54
C GLY A 278 -14.00 -10.80 1.95
N LEU A 279 -14.24 -10.57 0.66
CA LEU A 279 -15.45 -11.02 -0.03
C LEU A 279 -15.62 -12.54 -0.03
N LYS A 280 -14.52 -13.31 -0.06
CA LYS A 280 -14.57 -14.79 -0.01
C LYS A 280 -14.66 -15.36 1.42
N LEU A 281 -14.43 -14.53 2.44
CA LEU A 281 -14.36 -14.96 3.85
C LEU A 281 -15.56 -14.52 4.68
N ALA A 282 -16.17 -13.36 4.38
CA ALA A 282 -17.25 -12.76 5.14
C ALA A 282 -18.53 -12.60 4.31
N ASP A 283 -19.67 -12.53 4.99
CA ASP A 283 -20.96 -12.23 4.36
C ASP A 283 -21.03 -10.76 3.94
N TYR A 284 -20.36 -9.88 4.69
CA TYR A 284 -20.23 -8.45 4.42
C TYR A 284 -18.76 -8.04 4.47
N PHE A 285 -18.33 -7.34 3.43
CA PHE A 285 -17.01 -6.72 3.35
C PHE A 285 -17.18 -5.21 3.23
N VAL A 286 -16.74 -4.48 4.25
CA VAL A 286 -16.84 -3.01 4.32
C VAL A 286 -15.50 -2.40 3.94
N THR A 287 -15.48 -1.44 3.01
CA THR A 287 -14.24 -0.75 2.64
C THR A 287 -14.52 0.71 2.30
N GLU A 288 -13.47 1.47 1.98
CA GLU A 288 -13.56 2.89 1.69
C GLU A 288 -12.64 3.30 0.54
N ALA A 289 -12.99 4.41 -0.10
CA ALA A 289 -12.12 5.12 -1.05
C ALA A 289 -11.72 6.47 -0.45
N GLY A 290 -10.53 6.98 -0.77
CA GLY A 290 -10.08 8.34 -0.40
C GLY A 290 -10.90 9.44 -1.07
N PHE A 291 -10.86 10.65 -0.50
CA PHE A 291 -11.67 11.81 -0.94
C PHE A 291 -13.19 11.57 -0.99
N GLY A 292 -13.92 12.38 -1.76
CA GLY A 292 -15.37 12.37 -1.88
C GLY A 292 -15.88 11.50 -3.04
N THR A 293 -17.14 11.69 -3.44
CA THR A 293 -17.80 11.00 -4.57
C THR A 293 -17.86 11.81 -5.87
N ASP A 294 -16.89 12.70 -6.08
CA ASP A 294 -16.81 13.58 -7.25
C ASP A 294 -16.76 12.85 -8.61
#